data_AF-G1WGH4-F1
#
_entry.id   AF-G1WGH4-F1
#
_cell.length_a   1.000
_cell.length_b   1.000
_cell.length_c   1.000
_cell.angle_alpha   90.00
_cell.angle_beta   90.00
_cell.angle_gamma   90.00
#
_symmetry.space_group_name_H-M   'P 1'
#
loop_
_entity.id
_entity.type
_entity.pdbx_description
1 polymer ?
#
loop_
_entity_poly.entity_id
_entity_poly.type
_entity_poly.pdbx_seq_one_letter_code
_entity_poly.pdbx_strand_id
1 'polypeptide(L)' 'MSGFFGWQAYRKQDGWYAVKCVAKDDYNTTNLVWRKHPLDIDRDAPRDAAEREIRRLYMVGRLKD' A
#
# COMPACT_ATOMS: atom_id res chain seq x y z
N MET A 1 15.61 -0.15 0.24
CA MET A 1 14.21 -0.08 0.74
C MET A 1 13.38 -1.11 0.01
N SER A 2 13.25 -2.30 0.60
CA SER A 2 12.52 -3.44 0.02
C SER A 2 11.02 -3.29 0.26
N GLY A 3 10.33 -2.49 -0.56
CA GLY A 3 8.87 -2.52 -0.65
C GLY A 3 8.42 -3.81 -1.33
N PHE A 4 7.40 -4.47 -0.79
CA PHE A 4 6.88 -5.72 -1.36
C PHE A 4 6.07 -5.38 -2.62
N PHE A 5 6.56 -5.75 -3.81
CA PHE A 5 5.90 -5.48 -5.11
C PHE A 5 5.45 -4.01 -5.31
N GLY A 6 6.21 -3.05 -4.77
CA GLY A 6 5.93 -1.61 -4.86
C GLY A 6 4.96 -1.06 -3.80
N TRP A 7 4.33 -1.91 -2.99
CA TRP A 7 3.51 -1.49 -1.85
C TRP A 7 4.35 -1.28 -0.58
N GLN A 8 4.04 -0.22 0.17
CA GLN A 8 4.71 0.17 1.40
C GLN A 8 3.69 0.40 2.51
N ALA A 9 4.04 0.06 3.76
CA ALA A 9 3.23 0.38 4.92
C ALA A 9 3.40 1.85 5.31
N TYR A 10 2.30 2.58 5.41
CA TYR A 10 2.25 3.98 5.79
C TYR A 10 1.28 4.16 6.95
N ARG A 11 1.75 4.76 8.06
CA ARG A 11 0.92 5.04 9.24
C ARG A 11 0.43 6.48 9.21
N LYS A 12 -0.86 6.67 9.44
CA LYS A 12 -1.49 7.97 9.71
C LYS A 12 -2.19 7.95 11.08
N GLN A 13 -2.73 9.10 11.49
CA GLN A 13 -3.50 9.23 12.74
C GLN A 13 -4.73 8.33 12.82
N ASP A 14 -5.31 7.99 11.67
CA ASP A 14 -6.54 7.20 11.52
C ASP A 14 -6.27 5.70 11.31
N GLY A 15 -5.03 5.28 11.04
CA GLY A 15 -4.71 3.87 10.85
C GLY A 15 -3.51 3.60 9.95
N TRP A 16 -3.42 2.33 9.56
CA TRP A 16 -2.42 1.84 8.62
C TRP A 16 -2.94 1.78 7.20
N TYR A 17 -2.06 2.10 6.26
CA TYR A 17 -2.35 2.11 4.84
C TYR A 17 -1.26 1.37 4.06
N ALA A 18 -1.66 0.63 3.05
CA ALA A 18 -0.77 0.23 1.96
C ALA A 18 -0.71 1.37 0.95
N VAL A 19 0.49 1.82 0.58
CA VAL A 19 0.69 2.84 -0.45
C VAL A 19 1.59 2.33 -1.56
N LYS A 20 1.24 2.61 -2.81
CA LYS A 20 2.04 2.28 -3.99
C LYS A 20 2.03 3.44 -4.96
N CYS A 21 3.21 3.76 -5.49
CA CYS A 21 3.35 4.71 -6.57
C CYS A 21 3.09 3.98 -7.90
N VAL A 22 2.08 4.41 -8.64
CA VAL A 22 1.72 3.86 -9.96
C VAL A 22 1.76 4.96 -11.00
N ALA A 23 2.11 4.61 -12.24
CA ALA A 23 1.95 5.51 -13.36
C ALA A 23 0.46 5.73 -13.63
N LYS A 24 0.05 6.97 -13.86
CA LYS A 24 -1.29 7.31 -14.31
C LYS A 24 -1.36 7.05 -15.81
N ASP A 25 -2.18 6.10 -16.25
CA ASP A 25 -2.37 5.75 -17.68
C ASP A 25 -3.09 6.82 -18.52
N ASP A 26 -3.27 8.04 -18.00
CA ASP A 26 -3.77 9.17 -18.79
C ASP A 26 -2.64 9.71 -19.69
N TYR A 27 -2.67 9.31 -20.97
CA TYR A 27 -1.99 9.94 -22.11
C TYR A 27 -0.63 10.56 -21.79
N ASN A 28 0.44 9.78 -22.00
CA ASN A 28 1.78 10.27 -22.32
C ASN A 28 2.40 11.31 -21.36
N THR A 29 2.03 11.28 -20.09
CA THR A 29 2.63 12.12 -19.04
C THR A 29 3.20 11.25 -17.94
N THR A 30 4.39 11.58 -17.44
CA THR A 30 5.06 10.99 -16.26
C THR A 30 4.33 11.32 -14.95
N ASN A 31 3.00 11.31 -14.97
CA ASN A 31 2.18 11.59 -13.80
C ASN A 31 2.14 10.33 -12.92
N LEU A 32 2.97 10.33 -11.88
CA LEU A 32 2.96 9.33 -10.84
C LEU A 32 1.86 9.65 -9.82
N VAL A 33 0.98 8.68 -9.55
CA VAL A 33 -0.06 8.81 -8.54
C VAL A 33 0.15 7.78 -7.42
N TRP A 34 -0.09 8.21 -6.19
CA TRP A 34 -0.01 7.32 -5.03
C TRP A 34 -1.37 6.67 -4.78
N ARG A 35 -1.47 5.36 -5.06
CA ARG A 35 -2.59 4.55 -4.60
C ARG A 35 -2.48 4.33 -3.11
N LYS A 36 -3.61 4.39 -2.42
CA LYS A 36 -3.72 4.17 -0.97
C LYS A 36 -4.83 3.16 -0.72
N HIS A 37 -4.54 2.13 0.08
CA HIS A 37 -5.51 1.14 0.51
C HIS A 37 -5.48 1.05 2.04
N PRO A 38 -6.60 1.22 2.76
CA PRO A 38 -6.64 1.04 4.21
C PRO A 38 -6.36 -0.42 4.58
N LEU A 39 -5.60 -0.65 5.65
CA LEU A 39 -5.36 -1.98 6.20
C LEU A 39 -6.34 -2.25 7.34
N ASP A 40 -6.92 -3.44 7.34
CA ASP A 40 -7.84 -3.89 8.38
C ASP A 40 -7.07 -4.49 9.56
N ILE A 41 -6.30 -3.64 10.24
CA ILE A 41 -5.50 -3.97 11.42
C ILE A 41 -5.65 -2.87 12.47
N ASP A 42 -5.26 -3.17 13.70
CA ASP A 42 -5.23 -2.18 14.78
C ASP A 42 -4.39 -0.95 14.38
N ARG A 43 -4.89 0.24 14.67
CA ARG A 43 -4.19 1.52 14.44
C ARG A 43 -2.82 1.53 15.13
N ASP A 44 -2.75 0.95 16.32
CA ASP A 44 -1.55 0.95 17.14
C ASP A 44 -0.68 -0.29 16.89
N ALA A 45 -1.05 -1.11 15.89
CA ALA A 45 -0.26 -2.26 15.46
C ALA A 45 1.16 -1.85 15.00
N PRO A 46 2.16 -2.72 15.21
CA PRO A 46 3.51 -2.47 14.72
C PRO A 46 3.56 -2.52 13.19
N ARG A 47 4.57 -1.85 12.62
CA ARG A 47 4.82 -1.85 11.17
C ARG A 47 4.89 -3.25 10.57
N ASP A 48 5.48 -4.20 11.28
CA ASP A 48 5.60 -5.59 10.83
C ASP A 48 4.22 -6.24 10.62
N ALA A 49 3.22 -5.89 11.43
CA ALA A 49 1.85 -6.38 11.26
C ALA A 49 1.23 -5.79 9.99
N ALA A 50 1.47 -4.49 9.73
CA ALA A 50 1.04 -3.84 8.50
C ALA A 50 1.69 -4.46 7.26
N GLU A 51 2.99 -4.74 7.30
CA GLU A 51 3.70 -5.39 6.20
C GLU A 51 3.23 -6.83 5.95
N ARG A 52 2.92 -7.60 7.01
CA ARG A 52 2.29 -8.93 6.88
C ARG A 52 0.91 -8.84 6.24
N GLU A 53 0.09 -7.87 6.64
CA GLU A 53 -1.24 -7.70 6.07
C GLU A 53 -1.19 -7.26 4.59
N ILE A 54 -0.27 -6.36 4.24
CA ILE A 54 0.00 -6.01 2.83
C ILE A 54 0.36 -7.26 2.03
N ARG A 55 1.24 -8.11 2.57
CA ARG A 55 1.64 -9.36 1.92
C ARG A 55 0.44 -10.29 1.74
N ARG A 56 -0.41 -10.44 2.76
CA ARG A 56 -1.64 -11.25 2.70
C ARG A 56 -2.59 -10.73 1.61
N LEU A 57 -2.90 -9.44 1.62
CA LEU A 57 -3.81 -8.79 0.67
C LEU A 57 -3.29 -8.88 -0.78
N TYR A 58 -1.97 -8.80 -0.96
CA TYR A 58 -1.35 -9.01 -2.26
C TYR A 58 -1.53 -10.44 -2.76
N MET A 59 -1.27 -11.45 -1.92
CA MET A 59 -1.42 -12.86 -2.29
C MET A 59 -2.86 -13.24 -2.65
N VAL A 60 -3.86 -12.65 -1.97
CA VAL A 60 -5.28 -12.89 -2.28
C VAL A 60 -5.84 -12.00 -3.40
N GLY A 61 -4.98 -11.21 -4.06
CA GLY A 61 -5.36 -10.35 -5.19
C GLY A 61 -6.27 -9.19 -4.83
N ARG A 62 -6.27 -8.74 -3.56
CA ARG A 62 -7.02 -7.56 -3.09
C ARG A 62 -6.25 -6.25 -3.26
N LEU A 63 -4.92 -6.31 -3.30
CA LEU A 63 -4.08 -5.20 -3.74
C LEU A 63 -3.82 -5.36 -5.24
N LYS A 64 -4.65 -4.71 -6.08
CA LYS A 64 -4.47 -4.70 -7.54
C LYS A 64 -3.80 -3.40 -8.00
N ASP A 65 -2.98 -3.54 -9.03
CA ASP A 65 -2.39 -2.44 -9.80
C ASP A 65 -3.40 -1.72 -10.70
#